data_AF-A0A8T4CEK0-F1
#
_entry.id   AF-A0A8T4CEK0-F1
#
_cell.length_a   1.000
_cell.length_b   1.000
_cell.length_c   1.000
_cell.angle_alpha   90.00
_cell.angle_beta   90.00
_cell.angle_gamma   90.00
#
_symmetry.space_group_name_H-M   'P 1'
#
loop_
_entity.id
_entity.type
_entity.pdbx_description
1 polymer ?
#
loop_
_entity_poly.entity_id
_entity_poly.type
_entity_poly.pdbx_seq_one_letter_code
_entity_poly.pdbx_strand_id
1 'polypeptide(L)'
;MERGYNNRTLYVNLSTNEIRERPVDRKMKDTFTGGKGFDLWLLWNALPKGRVTGWDDPENEICIACGPLGGTTLYPGSGKSICVTISPLTGSVIDSNVGGFFGPFLKFSGFDALEIQGRADREVVVFIDGETRRVVIEEAGDLPADTHLLVPALGERFGGGNPRSISTVTAGTGADHSLWGHLNFSYYDL
;
A
#
# COMPACT_ATOMS: atom_id res chain seq x y z
N MET A 1 11.80 11.04 -11.40
CA MET A 1 11.05 10.03 -12.17
C MET A 1 11.56 10.00 -13.60
N GLU A 2 11.85 8.83 -14.14
CA GLU A 2 12.30 8.64 -15.53
C GLU A 2 11.36 7.64 -16.21
N ARG A 3 10.76 8.03 -17.35
CA ARG A 3 9.81 7.20 -18.11
C ARG A 3 8.69 6.58 -17.25
N GLY A 4 8.22 7.30 -16.22
CA GLY A 4 7.16 6.83 -15.33
C GLY A 4 7.61 6.01 -14.12
N TYR A 5 8.92 5.81 -13.90
CA TYR A 5 9.46 5.08 -12.76
C TYR A 5 10.23 5.99 -11.81
N ASN A 6 10.07 5.77 -10.50
CA ASN A 6 10.94 6.32 -9.47
C ASN A 6 12.15 5.43 -9.18
N ASN A 7 12.16 4.19 -9.70
CA ASN A 7 13.21 3.19 -9.57
C ASN A 7 13.43 2.69 -8.14
N ARG A 8 12.42 2.81 -7.27
CA ARG A 8 12.48 2.33 -5.88
C ARG A 8 11.10 1.96 -5.33
N THR A 9 11.07 0.97 -4.44
CA THR A 9 9.90 0.59 -3.63
C THR A 9 10.15 0.91 -2.17
N LEU A 10 9.07 1.04 -1.40
CA LEU A 10 9.11 1.24 0.04
C LEU A 10 8.75 -0.09 0.73
N TYR A 11 9.67 -0.63 1.51
CA TYR A 11 9.45 -1.80 2.34
C TYR A 11 9.28 -1.38 3.81
N VAL A 12 8.22 -1.90 4.44
CA VAL A 12 7.89 -1.66 5.84
C VAL A 12 7.63 -3.01 6.51
N ASN A 13 8.43 -3.35 7.53
CA ASN A 13 8.21 -4.52 8.36
C ASN A 13 7.65 -4.09 9.72
N LEU A 14 6.39 -4.45 9.98
CA LEU A 14 5.69 -4.08 11.21
C LEU A 14 6.12 -4.89 12.43
N SER A 15 6.69 -6.09 12.23
CA SER A 15 7.22 -6.90 13.34
C SER A 15 8.54 -6.33 13.88
N THR A 16 9.36 -5.70 13.03
CA THR A 16 10.68 -5.17 13.41
C THR A 16 10.75 -3.64 13.42
N ASN A 17 9.69 -2.96 12.97
CA ASN A 17 9.67 -1.53 12.65
C ASN A 17 10.74 -1.11 11.64
N GLU A 18 11.21 -2.03 10.79
CA GLU A 18 12.15 -1.71 9.73
C GLU A 18 11.44 -0.95 8.61
N ILE A 19 12.02 0.18 8.20
CA ILE A 19 11.61 0.93 7.01
C ILE A 19 12.81 1.01 6.09
N ARG A 20 12.67 0.53 4.85
CA ARG A 20 13.77 0.51 3.88
C ARG A 20 13.30 0.80 2.46
N GLU A 21 14.13 1.48 1.70
CA GLU A 21 13.96 1.57 0.26
C GLU A 21 14.60 0.35 -0.42
N ARG A 22 13.94 -0.21 -1.44
CA ARG A 22 14.50 -1.29 -2.28
C ARG A 22 14.56 -0.83 -3.73
N PRO A 23 15.59 -1.22 -4.51
CA PRO A 23 15.71 -0.79 -5.89
C PRO A 23 14.68 -1.49 -6.79
N VAL A 24 14.09 -0.76 -7.72
CA VAL A 24 13.40 -1.36 -8.87
C VAL A 24 14.41 -1.54 -9.99
N ASP A 25 14.80 -2.79 -10.22
CA ASP A 25 15.81 -3.11 -11.21
C ASP A 25 15.27 -3.13 -12.65
N ARG A 26 16.16 -3.35 -13.60
CA ARG A 26 15.80 -3.44 -15.02
C ARG A 26 14.90 -4.65 -15.31
N LYS A 27 15.11 -5.78 -14.64
CA LYS A 27 14.32 -7.00 -14.85
C LYS A 27 12.87 -6.77 -14.44
N MET A 28 12.65 -6.11 -13.30
CA MET A 28 11.33 -5.70 -12.84
C MET A 28 10.61 -4.90 -13.91
N LYS A 29 11.24 -3.83 -14.42
CA LYS A 29 10.65 -2.97 -15.46
C LYS A 29 10.37 -3.72 -16.76
N ASP A 30 11.36 -4.43 -17.28
CA ASP A 30 11.28 -5.07 -18.60
C ASP A 30 10.32 -6.27 -18.62
N THR A 31 10.19 -7.00 -17.50
CA THR A 31 9.34 -8.20 -17.41
C THR A 31 7.95 -7.91 -16.87
N PHE A 32 7.85 -7.04 -15.85
CA PHE A 32 6.62 -6.88 -15.08
C PHE A 32 5.95 -5.52 -15.27
N THR A 33 6.64 -4.53 -15.87
CA THR A 33 6.13 -3.18 -16.20
C THR A 33 5.68 -2.30 -15.03
N GLY A 34 5.04 -2.83 -13.98
CA GLY A 34 4.49 -2.06 -12.86
C GLY A 34 3.16 -2.63 -12.37
N GLY A 35 2.50 -1.93 -11.44
CA GLY A 35 1.21 -2.35 -10.87
C GLY A 35 1.23 -3.81 -10.40
N LYS A 36 0.23 -4.60 -10.82
CA LYS A 36 0.10 -6.03 -10.49
C LYS A 36 1.39 -6.83 -10.70
N GLY A 37 2.13 -6.53 -11.77
CA GLY A 37 3.37 -7.25 -12.07
C GLY A 37 4.44 -7.02 -11.00
N PHE A 38 4.57 -5.77 -10.52
CA PHE A 38 5.48 -5.46 -9.41
C PHE A 38 4.98 -6.12 -8.13
N ASP A 39 3.70 -5.98 -7.80
CA ASP A 39 3.15 -6.56 -6.58
C ASP A 39 3.35 -8.09 -6.51
N LEU A 40 3.10 -8.80 -7.62
CA LEU A 40 3.34 -10.26 -7.71
C LEU A 40 4.84 -10.60 -7.62
N TRP A 41 5.70 -9.80 -8.23
CA TRP A 41 7.15 -10.00 -8.13
C TRP A 41 7.64 -9.83 -6.69
N LEU A 42 7.18 -8.78 -6.00
CA LEU A 42 7.56 -8.49 -4.63
C LEU A 42 7.05 -9.57 -3.69
N LEU A 43 5.75 -9.90 -3.74
CA LEU A 43 5.17 -10.99 -2.95
C LEU A 43 5.90 -12.30 -3.22
N TRP A 44 6.14 -12.66 -4.49
CA TRP A 44 6.88 -13.88 -4.80
C TRP A 44 8.25 -13.91 -4.12
N ASN A 45 9.02 -12.82 -4.14
CA ASN A 45 10.37 -12.82 -3.54
C ASN A 45 10.34 -12.81 -2.00
N ALA A 46 9.28 -12.29 -1.39
CA ALA A 46 9.11 -12.32 0.07
C ALA A 46 8.81 -13.71 0.61
N LEU A 47 8.04 -14.53 -0.14
CA LEU A 47 7.58 -15.82 0.35
C LEU A 47 8.70 -16.88 0.41
N PRO A 48 8.81 -17.64 1.52
CA PRO A 48 9.78 -18.73 1.66
C PRO A 48 9.54 -19.84 0.62
N LYS A 49 10.61 -20.30 -0.04
CA LYS A 49 10.51 -21.26 -1.17
C LYS A 49 10.33 -22.73 -0.77
N GLY A 50 10.46 -23.04 0.52
CA GLY A 50 10.42 -24.41 1.04
C GLY A 50 9.11 -24.81 1.72
N ARG A 51 8.13 -23.90 1.84
CA ARG A 51 6.85 -24.17 2.49
C ARG A 51 5.72 -23.36 1.86
N VAL A 52 4.50 -23.84 2.02
CA VAL A 52 3.31 -23.02 1.75
C VAL A 52 3.18 -21.97 2.86
N THR A 53 2.96 -20.72 2.47
CA THR A 53 2.72 -19.61 3.40
C THR A 53 1.21 -19.40 3.53
N GLY A 54 0.72 -19.32 4.75
CA GLY A 54 -0.66 -18.97 5.07
C GLY A 54 -0.93 -17.47 4.87
N TRP A 55 -2.19 -17.08 4.93
CA TRP A 55 -2.57 -15.66 4.82
C TRP A 55 -2.20 -14.85 6.07
N ASP A 56 -2.11 -15.53 7.22
CA ASP A 56 -1.82 -14.98 8.56
C ASP A 56 -0.35 -15.13 8.98
N ASP A 57 0.47 -15.74 8.13
CA ASP A 57 1.90 -15.83 8.33
C ASP A 57 2.57 -14.45 8.17
N PRO A 58 3.56 -14.10 9.01
CA PRO A 58 4.22 -12.79 8.96
C PRO A 58 4.99 -12.54 7.65
N GLU A 59 5.33 -13.59 6.89
CA GLU A 59 5.96 -13.48 5.58
C GLU A 59 4.98 -13.10 4.46
N ASN A 60 3.67 -13.22 4.66
CA ASN A 60 2.67 -12.78 3.70
C ASN A 60 2.65 -11.25 3.64
N GLU A 61 3.11 -10.70 2.52
CA GLU A 61 3.14 -9.26 2.32
C GLU A 61 1.81 -8.74 1.75
N ILE A 62 1.45 -7.52 2.11
CA ILE A 62 0.48 -6.69 1.39
C ILE A 62 1.28 -5.74 0.50
N CYS A 63 1.25 -6.00 -0.80
CA CYS A 63 1.93 -5.19 -1.81
C CYS A 63 0.93 -4.28 -2.50
N ILE A 64 1.23 -2.98 -2.57
CA ILE A 64 0.40 -2.00 -3.28
C ILE A 64 1.26 -1.23 -4.27
N ALA A 65 0.93 -1.33 -5.56
CA ALA A 65 1.62 -0.61 -6.62
C ALA A 65 0.65 0.08 -7.59
N CYS A 66 1.19 1.06 -8.31
CA CYS A 66 0.55 1.63 -9.48
C CYS A 66 1.41 1.43 -10.72
N GLY A 67 0.79 1.52 -11.91
CA GLY A 67 1.50 1.39 -13.17
C GLY A 67 2.47 2.56 -13.42
N PRO A 68 3.36 2.46 -14.43
CA PRO A 68 4.27 3.55 -14.78
C PRO A 68 3.54 4.82 -15.26
N LEU A 69 2.30 4.67 -15.74
CA LEU A 69 1.41 5.77 -16.08
C LEU A 69 0.63 6.32 -14.87
N GLY A 70 0.84 5.77 -13.67
CA GLY A 70 0.14 6.17 -12.46
C GLY A 70 0.25 7.67 -12.19
N GLY A 71 -0.89 8.36 -12.09
CA GLY A 71 -0.95 9.80 -11.82
C GLY A 71 -0.69 10.71 -13.02
N THR A 72 -0.51 10.19 -14.24
CA THR A 72 -0.42 11.04 -15.44
C THR A 72 -1.77 11.65 -15.79
N THR A 73 -1.81 12.95 -16.09
CA THR A 73 -3.05 13.64 -16.51
C THR A 73 -3.35 13.48 -18.01
N LEU A 74 -2.43 12.90 -18.78
CA LEU A 74 -2.57 12.74 -20.23
C LEU A 74 -3.57 11.66 -20.63
N TYR A 75 -3.86 10.70 -19.73
CA TYR A 75 -4.79 9.61 -19.99
C TYR A 75 -5.87 9.55 -18.90
N PRO A 76 -7.15 9.40 -19.27
CA PRO A 76 -8.21 9.21 -18.29
C PRO A 76 -8.00 7.88 -17.53
N GLY A 77 -8.29 7.89 -16.23
CA GLY A 77 -8.26 6.67 -15.41
C GLY A 77 -6.87 6.20 -14.97
N SER A 78 -5.85 7.07 -14.99
CA SER A 78 -4.48 6.78 -14.54
C SER A 78 -4.30 6.69 -13.01
N GLY A 79 -5.36 6.94 -12.23
CA GLY A 79 -5.36 6.90 -10.76
C GLY A 79 -5.61 5.51 -10.17
N LYS A 80 -5.09 4.44 -10.78
CA LYS A 80 -5.32 3.07 -10.30
C LYS A 80 -4.22 2.60 -9.37
N SER A 81 -4.64 1.91 -8.30
CA SER A 81 -3.78 1.16 -7.40
C SER A 81 -4.18 -0.32 -7.47
N ILE A 82 -3.20 -1.21 -7.39
CA ILE A 82 -3.42 -2.65 -7.30
C ILE A 82 -2.86 -3.09 -5.95
N CYS A 83 -3.56 -3.99 -5.28
CA CYS A 83 -3.13 -4.61 -4.05
C CYS A 83 -3.02 -6.12 -4.28
N VAL A 84 -1.91 -6.74 -3.87
CA VAL A 84 -1.70 -8.19 -3.94
C VAL A 84 -1.25 -8.73 -2.60
N THR A 85 -1.79 -9.88 -2.23
CA THR A 85 -1.42 -10.64 -1.02
C THR A 85 -1.92 -12.09 -1.17
N ILE A 86 -1.67 -12.96 -0.17
CA ILE A 86 -2.37 -14.24 -0.03
C ILE A 86 -3.74 -13.97 0.63
N SER A 87 -4.82 -14.38 -0.03
CA SER A 87 -6.18 -14.12 0.42
C SER A 87 -6.54 -14.94 1.66
N PRO A 88 -7.11 -14.32 2.71
CA PRO A 88 -7.69 -15.05 3.84
C PRO A 88 -8.88 -15.93 3.44
N LEU A 89 -9.63 -15.54 2.41
CA LEU A 89 -10.81 -16.28 1.96
C LEU A 89 -10.45 -17.54 1.18
N THR A 90 -9.45 -17.46 0.30
CA THR A 90 -9.13 -18.55 -0.65
C THR A 90 -7.82 -19.28 -0.35
N GLY A 91 -6.99 -18.75 0.56
CA GLY A 91 -5.64 -19.27 0.81
C GLY A 91 -4.71 -19.18 -0.41
N SER A 92 -5.08 -18.42 -1.44
CA SER A 92 -4.33 -18.27 -2.70
C SER A 92 -3.98 -16.81 -2.95
N VAL A 93 -2.99 -16.57 -3.82
CA VAL A 93 -2.63 -15.21 -4.25
C VAL A 93 -3.83 -14.53 -4.89
N ILE A 94 -4.13 -13.31 -4.44
CA ILE A 94 -5.19 -12.45 -4.96
C ILE A 94 -4.62 -11.12 -5.40
N ASP A 95 -5.20 -10.53 -6.45
CA ASP A 95 -5.06 -9.11 -6.76
C ASP A 95 -6.41 -8.41 -6.69
N SER A 96 -6.41 -7.16 -6.22
CA SER A 96 -7.57 -6.28 -6.19
C SER A 96 -7.21 -4.91 -6.76
N ASN A 97 -8.09 -4.33 -7.58
CA ASN A 97 -7.88 -3.05 -8.22
C ASN A 97 -8.83 -2.00 -7.65
N VAL A 98 -8.29 -0.81 -7.39
CA VAL A 98 -9.06 0.32 -6.87
C VAL A 98 -8.62 1.61 -7.55
N GLY A 99 -9.56 2.54 -7.71
CA GLY A 99 -9.26 3.90 -8.16
C GLY A 99 -8.85 4.82 -7.02
N GLY A 100 -8.72 6.11 -7.32
CA GLY A 100 -8.48 7.16 -6.34
C GLY A 100 -7.08 7.74 -6.41
N PHE A 101 -6.62 8.29 -5.28
CA PHE A 101 -5.42 9.11 -5.24
C PHE A 101 -4.20 8.40 -4.64
N PHE A 102 -4.37 7.26 -3.96
CA PHE A 102 -3.28 6.60 -3.25
C PHE A 102 -2.10 6.22 -4.15
N GLY A 103 -2.33 5.46 -5.21
CA GLY A 103 -1.27 5.05 -6.15
C GLY A 103 -0.49 6.24 -6.73
N PRO A 104 -1.17 7.29 -7.25
CA PRO A 104 -0.52 8.54 -7.62
C PRO A 104 0.26 9.21 -6.49
N PHE A 105 -0.29 9.34 -5.29
CA PHE A 105 0.37 10.00 -4.15
C PHE A 105 1.60 9.23 -3.66
N LEU A 106 1.55 7.90 -3.66
CA LEU A 106 2.71 7.05 -3.39
C LEU A 106 3.82 7.31 -4.42
N LYS A 107 3.44 7.42 -5.69
CA LYS A 107 4.36 7.72 -6.80
C LYS A 107 4.93 9.14 -6.73
N PHE A 108 4.14 10.13 -6.32
CA PHE A 108 4.61 11.50 -6.07
C PHE A 108 5.50 11.59 -4.83
N SER A 109 5.27 10.73 -3.83
CA SER A 109 6.17 10.53 -2.69
C SER A 109 7.48 9.81 -3.06
N GLY A 110 7.57 9.36 -4.32
CA GLY A 110 8.80 8.84 -4.91
C GLY A 110 8.92 7.31 -4.87
N PHE A 111 7.84 6.56 -4.67
CA PHE A 111 7.88 5.09 -4.63
C PHE A 111 7.03 4.49 -5.75
N ASP A 112 7.50 3.42 -6.39
CA ASP A 112 6.74 2.71 -7.42
C ASP A 112 5.81 1.62 -6.84
N ALA A 113 6.13 1.14 -5.63
CA ALA A 113 5.32 0.18 -4.88
C ALA A 113 5.58 0.33 -3.36
N LEU A 114 4.63 -0.14 -2.56
CA LEU A 114 4.70 -0.28 -1.11
C LEU A 114 4.56 -1.76 -0.75
N GLU A 115 5.44 -2.26 0.10
CA GLU A 115 5.47 -3.63 0.61
C GLU A 115 5.31 -3.56 2.14
N ILE A 116 4.22 -4.12 2.67
CA ILE A 116 3.99 -4.21 4.11
C ILE A 116 4.12 -5.68 4.52
N GLN A 117 5.07 -5.97 5.41
CA GLN A 117 5.34 -7.30 5.95
C GLN A 117 5.17 -7.34 7.47
N GLY A 118 4.90 -8.52 8.01
CA GLY A 118 4.87 -8.74 9.45
C GLY A 118 3.60 -8.22 10.11
N ARG A 119 3.62 -8.19 11.44
CA ARG A 119 2.48 -7.83 12.28
C ARG A 119 2.96 -6.95 13.43
N ALA A 120 2.37 -5.76 13.54
CA ALA A 120 2.61 -4.89 14.68
C ALA A 120 2.03 -5.51 15.97
N ASP A 121 2.63 -5.21 17.11
CA ASP A 121 2.16 -5.63 18.43
C ASP A 121 0.93 -4.82 18.92
N ARG A 122 0.62 -3.72 18.22
CA ARG A 122 -0.49 -2.80 18.47
C ARG A 122 -0.97 -2.16 17.16
N GLU A 123 -2.11 -1.49 17.22
CA GLU A 123 -2.63 -0.73 16.08
C GLU A 123 -1.71 0.45 15.74
N VAL A 124 -1.29 0.52 14.47
CA VAL A 124 -0.34 1.51 13.98
C VAL A 124 -0.78 2.10 12.64
N VAL A 125 -0.31 3.31 12.36
CA VAL A 125 -0.44 4.00 11.09
C VAL A 125 0.94 4.11 10.45
N VAL A 126 1.07 3.61 9.23
CA VAL A 126 2.22 3.90 8.38
C VAL A 126 1.92 5.21 7.65
N PHE A 127 2.65 6.27 7.97
CA PHE A 127 2.50 7.58 7.34
C PHE A 127 3.67 7.87 6.41
N ILE A 128 3.34 8.19 5.15
CA ILE A 128 4.29 8.54 4.09
C ILE A 128 4.08 10.01 3.76
N ASP A 129 5.01 10.85 4.19
CA ASP A 129 5.04 12.27 3.87
C ASP A 129 5.97 12.50 2.68
N GLY A 130 5.36 12.65 1.50
CA GLY A 130 6.09 12.93 0.26
C GLY A 130 6.72 14.32 0.21
N GLU A 131 6.21 15.29 0.96
CA GLU A 131 6.74 16.66 1.00
C GLU A 131 8.03 16.73 1.82
N THR A 132 8.00 16.17 3.03
CA THR A 132 9.18 16.12 3.91
C THR A 132 10.09 14.92 3.64
N ARG A 133 9.67 14.00 2.75
CA ARG A 133 10.35 12.73 2.43
C ARG A 133 10.57 11.86 3.66
N ARG A 134 9.61 11.86 4.57
CA ARG A 134 9.67 11.11 5.82
C ARG A 134 8.65 9.98 5.78
N VAL A 135 9.06 8.80 6.24
CA VAL A 135 8.17 7.66 6.48
C VAL A 135 8.25 7.31 7.95
N VAL A 136 7.10 7.17 8.62
CA VAL A 136 7.02 6.83 10.04
C VAL A 136 5.97 5.76 10.28
N ILE A 137 6.21 4.96 11.32
CA ILE A 137 5.20 4.08 11.93
C ILE A 137 4.83 4.74 13.25
N GLU A 138 3.57 5.12 13.39
CA GLU A 138 3.04 5.75 14.60
C GLU A 138 1.92 4.92 15.21
N GLU A 139 1.75 4.99 16.52
CA GLU A 139 0.59 4.37 17.18
C GLU A 139 -0.71 5.04 16.72
N ALA A 140 -1.72 4.21 16.47
CA ALA A 140 -3.04 4.69 16.07
C ALA A 140 -3.68 5.54 17.17
N GLY A 141 -3.52 5.15 18.44
CA GLY A 141 -4.12 5.84 19.59
C GLY A 141 -5.64 5.70 19.56
N ASP A 142 -6.36 6.80 19.79
CA ASP A 142 -7.83 6.83 19.88
C ASP A 142 -8.54 6.98 18.51
N LEU A 143 -7.89 6.55 17.42
CA LEU A 143 -8.51 6.56 16.10
C LEU A 143 -9.71 5.60 16.05
N PRO A 144 -10.83 5.97 15.40
CA PRO A 144 -12.00 5.11 15.31
C PRO A 144 -11.75 3.91 14.41
N ALA A 145 -12.34 2.75 14.74
CA ALA A 145 -12.14 1.52 13.99
C ALA A 145 -12.90 1.47 12.66
N ASP A 146 -14.04 2.14 12.55
CA ASP A 146 -14.83 2.12 11.34
C ASP A 146 -14.27 3.07 10.27
N THR A 147 -13.98 2.53 9.09
CA THR A 147 -13.38 3.24 7.96
C THR A 147 -13.99 4.61 7.65
N HIS A 148 -15.33 4.73 7.66
CA HIS A 148 -16.01 5.99 7.32
C HIS A 148 -15.74 7.12 8.34
N LEU A 149 -15.36 6.77 9.56
CA LEU A 149 -14.91 7.70 10.60
C LEU A 149 -13.38 7.83 10.63
N LEU A 150 -12.68 6.73 10.35
CA LEU A 150 -11.21 6.67 10.35
C LEU A 150 -10.61 7.56 9.27
N VAL A 151 -11.18 7.57 8.06
CA VAL A 151 -10.67 8.36 6.94
C VAL A 151 -10.65 9.88 7.25
N PRO A 152 -11.76 10.51 7.71
CA PRO A 152 -11.73 11.90 8.16
C PRO A 152 -10.75 12.15 9.30
N ALA A 153 -10.70 11.28 10.32
CA ALA A 153 -9.81 11.44 11.47
C ALA A 153 -8.31 11.41 11.06
N LEU A 154 -7.94 10.52 10.13
CA LEU A 154 -6.60 10.51 9.53
C LEU A 154 -6.33 11.77 8.70
N GLY A 155 -7.34 12.26 7.97
CA GLY A 155 -7.26 13.51 7.23
C GLY A 155 -6.99 14.73 8.12
N GLU A 156 -7.65 14.81 9.27
CA GLU A 156 -7.42 15.86 10.27
C GLU A 156 -6.02 15.74 10.91
N ARG A 157 -5.60 14.52 11.27
CA ARG A 157 -4.31 14.28 11.93
C ARG A 157 -3.11 14.52 11.02
N PHE A 158 -3.18 14.09 9.75
CA PHE A 158 -2.03 14.03 8.86
C PHE A 158 -2.15 14.91 7.60
N GLY A 159 -3.34 15.40 7.25
CA GLY A 159 -3.57 16.17 6.02
C GLY A 159 -3.14 17.64 6.09
N GLY A 160 -2.58 18.11 7.21
CA GLY A 160 -2.10 19.50 7.34
C GLY A 160 -3.19 20.55 7.14
N GLY A 161 -4.44 20.23 7.51
CA GLY A 161 -5.61 21.10 7.30
C GLY A 161 -6.21 21.07 5.88
N ASN A 162 -5.66 20.26 4.98
CA ASN A 162 -6.20 20.03 3.65
C ASN A 162 -6.51 18.53 3.45
N PRO A 163 -7.76 18.07 3.57
CA PRO A 163 -8.08 16.65 3.42
C PRO A 163 -7.80 16.10 2.01
N ARG A 164 -7.53 16.96 1.01
CA ARG A 164 -7.14 16.54 -0.35
C ARG A 164 -5.64 16.32 -0.53
N SER A 165 -4.81 16.73 0.44
CA SER A 165 -3.35 16.52 0.37
C SER A 165 -2.96 15.07 0.72
N ILE A 166 -3.90 14.29 1.26
CA ILE A 166 -3.67 12.94 1.75
C ILE A 166 -4.65 11.95 1.11
N SER A 167 -4.20 10.72 0.93
CA SER A 167 -5.03 9.57 0.62
C SER A 167 -4.66 8.44 1.57
N THR A 168 -5.64 7.66 1.99
CA THR A 168 -5.51 6.68 3.07
C THR A 168 -5.94 5.31 2.58
N VAL A 169 -5.26 4.27 3.05
CA VAL A 169 -5.69 2.87 2.88
C VAL A 169 -6.03 2.36 4.27
N THR A 170 -7.25 1.87 4.45
CA THR A 170 -7.77 1.45 5.76
C THR A 170 -8.56 0.16 5.66
N ALA A 171 -8.62 -0.61 6.73
CA ALA A 171 -9.60 -1.67 6.94
C ALA A 171 -10.54 -1.25 8.07
N GLY A 172 -11.79 -1.69 8.03
CA GLY A 172 -12.77 -1.44 9.10
C GLY A 172 -12.97 -2.67 9.98
N THR A 173 -13.84 -2.52 10.99
CA THR A 173 -14.23 -3.57 11.96
C THR A 173 -14.65 -4.91 11.33
N GLY A 174 -15.14 -4.90 10.09
CA GLY A 174 -15.43 -6.13 9.35
C GLY A 174 -14.21 -7.04 9.15
N ALA A 175 -13.00 -6.49 9.05
CA ALA A 175 -11.77 -7.26 8.92
C ALA A 175 -11.41 -8.02 10.21
N ASP A 176 -11.84 -7.55 11.38
CA ASP A 176 -11.59 -8.21 12.67
C ASP A 176 -12.47 -9.45 12.88
N HIS A 177 -13.54 -9.57 12.10
CA HIS A 177 -14.59 -10.56 12.30
C HIS A 177 -14.86 -11.44 11.08
N SER A 178 -14.16 -11.21 9.97
CA SER A 178 -14.40 -11.92 8.71
C SER A 178 -13.14 -12.08 7.86
N LEU A 179 -13.02 -13.24 7.21
CA LEU A 179 -12.03 -13.49 6.16
C LEU A 179 -12.39 -12.79 4.84
N TRP A 180 -13.53 -12.12 4.76
CA TRP A 180 -13.95 -11.28 3.64
C TRP A 180 -13.79 -9.78 3.98
N GLY A 181 -12.59 -9.39 4.39
CA GLY A 181 -12.21 -8.00 4.59
C GLY A 181 -12.04 -7.23 3.28
N HIS A 182 -12.16 -5.91 3.33
CA HIS A 182 -11.89 -5.01 2.22
C HIS A 182 -10.93 -3.91 2.67
N LEU A 183 -10.00 -3.55 1.79
CA LEU A 183 -9.23 -2.32 1.95
C LEU A 183 -9.99 -1.17 1.30
N ASN A 184 -10.29 -0.15 2.09
CA ASN A 184 -10.86 1.09 1.61
C ASN A 184 -9.75 2.08 1.29
N PHE A 185 -9.75 2.53 0.04
CA PHE A 185 -8.86 3.57 -0.44
C PHE A 185 -9.66 4.86 -0.50
N SER A 186 -9.25 5.86 0.27
CA SER A 186 -10.01 7.10 0.35
C SER A 186 -9.98 7.83 -0.98
N TYR A 187 -11.17 8.29 -1.34
CA TYR A 187 -11.41 9.17 -2.46
C TYR A 187 -12.18 10.37 -1.92
N TYR A 188 -11.65 11.56 -2.14
CA TYR A 188 -12.30 12.79 -1.74
C TYR A 188 -13.00 13.38 -2.96
N ASP A 189 -14.30 13.12 -3.08
CA ASP A 189 -15.17 13.80 -4.04
C ASP A 189 -15.73 15.09 -3.44
N LEU A 190 -15.93 16.09 -4.31
CA LEU A 190 -16.62 17.35 -4.01
C LEU A 190 -18.13 17.22 -4.20
#